data_AF-A0AAW1TU94-F1
#
_entry.id   AF-A0AAW1TU94-F1
#
_cell.length_a   1.000
_cell.length_b   1.000
_cell.length_c   1.000
_cell.angle_alpha   90.00
_cell.angle_beta   90.00
_cell.angle_gamma   90.00
#
_symmetry.space_group_name_H-M   'P 1'
#
loop_
_entity.id
_entity.type
_entity.pdbx_description
1 polymer ?
#
loop_
_entity_poly.entity_id
_entity_poly.type
_entity_poly.pdbx_seq_one_letter_code
_entity_poly.pdbx_strand_id
1 'polypeptide(L)'
;MDTYQEDEHVNSNSKLGKLIIKVNNMQKKPLLDDSLSEVLDVFLQKLRQSEDFLINGIFQINFAEAALLLQSSAFIYCKKVDLLWDSINQCQKRMIAFDSEENKVELLRLEEREKSINEKGRLLS
;
A
#
# COMPACT_ATOMS: atom_id res chain seq x y z
N MET A 1 4.63 12.55 -20.34
CA MET A 1 5.35 11.48 -19.64
C MET A 1 4.41 10.31 -19.66
N ASP A 2 4.58 9.47 -20.67
CA ASP A 2 3.62 8.41 -21.00
C ASP A 2 3.62 7.37 -19.89
N THR A 3 2.49 7.27 -19.20
CA THR A 3 2.23 6.17 -18.26
C THR A 3 2.10 4.89 -19.07
N TYR A 4 3.14 4.06 -19.04
CA TYR A 4 3.08 2.66 -19.46
C TYR A 4 2.05 1.94 -18.56
N GLN A 5 0.79 1.93 -18.97
CA GLN A 5 -0.15 0.87 -18.62
C GLN A 5 0.11 -0.27 -19.60
N GLU A 6 1.21 -0.99 -19.40
CA GLU A 6 1.28 -2.34 -19.92
C GLU A 6 0.34 -3.17 -19.04
N ASP A 7 -0.83 -3.46 -19.60
CA ASP A 7 -1.70 -4.53 -19.13
C ASP A 7 -0.91 -5.85 -19.24
N GLU A 8 -0.02 -6.12 -18.28
CA GLU A 8 0.45 -7.47 -18.02
C GLU A 8 -0.80 -8.28 -17.68
N HIS A 9 -1.28 -9.07 -18.65
CA HIS A 9 -2.41 -9.97 -18.48
C HIS A 9 -2.13 -10.93 -17.31
N VAL A 10 -2.57 -10.54 -16.11
CA VAL A 10 -2.46 -11.35 -14.91
C VAL A 10 -3.16 -12.68 -15.18
N ASN A 11 -2.40 -13.77 -15.13
CA ASN A 11 -2.95 -15.11 -15.34
C ASN A 11 -3.88 -15.48 -14.18
N SER A 12 -5.18 -15.26 -14.36
CA SER A 12 -6.20 -15.51 -13.32
C SER A 12 -6.34 -16.99 -12.91
N ASN A 13 -5.80 -17.92 -13.71
CA ASN A 13 -5.77 -19.34 -13.39
C ASN A 13 -4.61 -19.72 -12.47
N SER A 14 -3.55 -18.90 -12.39
CA SER A 14 -2.41 -19.18 -11.52
C SER A 14 -2.74 -18.85 -10.06
N LYS A 15 -2.20 -19.63 -9.13
CA LYS A 15 -2.43 -19.39 -7.69
C LYS A 15 -1.90 -18.02 -7.26
N LEU A 16 -0.86 -17.49 -7.93
CA LEU A 16 -0.27 -16.16 -7.69
C LEU A 16 -1.13 -15.06 -8.33
N GLY A 17 -1.62 -15.28 -9.55
CA GLY A 17 -2.54 -14.38 -10.24
C GLY A 17 -3.81 -14.11 -9.44
N LYS A 18 -4.36 -15.12 -8.75
CA LYS A 18 -5.48 -14.92 -7.81
C LYS A 18 -5.13 -13.99 -6.64
N LEU A 19 -3.90 -14.06 -6.13
CA LEU A 19 -3.43 -13.15 -5.08
C LEU A 19 -3.24 -11.73 -5.62
N ILE A 20 -2.66 -11.60 -6.81
CA ILE A 20 -2.50 -10.30 -7.50
C ILE A 20 -3.85 -9.64 -7.72
N ILE A 21 -4.87 -10.37 -8.17
CA ILE A 21 -6.24 -9.83 -8.33
C ILE A 21 -6.80 -9.38 -6.97
N LYS A 22 -6.61 -10.15 -5.89
CA LYS A 22 -7.05 -9.77 -4.54
C LYS A 22 -6.39 -8.45 -4.11
N VAL A 23 -5.08 -8.29 -4.34
CA VAL A 23 -4.32 -7.07 -4.05
C VAL A 23 -4.77 -5.90 -4.93
N ASN A 24 -4.94 -6.10 -6.23
CA ASN A 24 -5.42 -5.05 -7.14
C ASN A 24 -6.82 -4.56 -6.78
N ASN A 25 -7.68 -5.44 -6.24
CA ASN A 25 -8.99 -5.02 -5.72
C ASN A 25 -8.87 -4.17 -4.44
N MET A 26 -7.92 -4.50 -3.55
CA MET A 26 -7.61 -3.67 -2.37
C MET A 26 -7.06 -2.29 -2.78
N GLN A 27 -6.27 -2.21 -3.86
CA GLN A 27 -5.75 -0.93 -4.36
C GLN A 27 -6.85 0.04 -4.82
N LYS A 28 -7.98 -0.47 -5.35
CA LYS A 28 -9.09 0.39 -5.81
C LYS A 28 -9.76 1.15 -4.67
N LYS A 29 -9.79 0.56 -3.47
CA LYS A 29 -10.36 1.17 -2.28
C LYS A 29 -9.57 0.71 -1.05
N PRO A 30 -8.39 1.32 -0.80
CA PRO A 30 -7.55 0.91 0.30
C PRO A 30 -8.23 1.23 1.63
N LEU A 31 -8.25 0.25 2.52
CA LEU A 31 -8.70 0.36 3.89
C LEU A 31 -7.53 0.08 4.83
N LEU A 32 -7.52 0.73 5.99
CA LEU A 32 -6.52 0.47 7.04
C LEU A 32 -6.50 -1.02 7.44
N ASP A 33 -7.69 -1.60 7.58
CA ASP A 33 -7.87 -2.99 8.04
C ASP A 33 -7.88 -4.03 6.90
N ASP A 34 -7.47 -3.66 5.67
CA ASP A 34 -7.39 -4.64 4.58
C ASP A 34 -6.44 -5.79 4.95
N SER A 35 -6.83 -7.01 4.58
CA SER A 35 -6.09 -8.25 4.85
C SER A 35 -4.87 -8.45 3.93
N LEU A 36 -4.04 -7.40 3.76
CA LEU A 36 -2.78 -7.46 3.04
C LEU A 36 -1.82 -8.48 3.68
N SER A 37 -1.77 -8.53 5.02
CA SER A 37 -0.94 -9.48 5.75
C SER A 37 -1.29 -10.92 5.40
N GLU A 38 -2.58 -11.27 5.32
CA GLU A 38 -3.02 -12.61 4.91
C GLU A 38 -2.53 -12.97 3.50
N VAL A 39 -2.52 -12.00 2.58
CA VAL A 39 -2.02 -12.22 1.21
C VAL A 39 -0.53 -12.53 1.23
N LEU A 40 0.25 -11.75 2.00
CA LEU A 40 1.69 -11.94 2.13
C LEU A 40 2.03 -13.24 2.84
N ASP A 41 1.25 -13.65 3.84
CA ASP A 41 1.42 -14.94 4.52
C ASP A 41 1.21 -16.12 3.57
N VAL A 42 0.16 -16.06 2.73
CA VAL A 42 -0.09 -17.08 1.70
C VAL A 42 1.05 -17.10 0.66
N PHE A 43 1.59 -15.94 0.29
CA PHE A 43 2.74 -15.85 -0.60
C PHE A 43 4.00 -16.45 0.03
N LEU A 44 4.28 -16.13 1.30
CA LEU A 44 5.41 -16.65 2.06
C LEU A 44 5.33 -18.18 2.21
N GLN A 45 4.14 -18.72 2.47
CA GLN A 45 3.93 -20.16 2.54
C GLN A 45 4.29 -20.85 1.21
N LYS A 46 3.96 -20.24 0.07
CA LYS A 46 4.34 -20.78 -1.25
C LYS A 46 5.84 -20.69 -1.52
N LEU A 47 6.49 -19.61 -1.08
CA LEU A 47 7.94 -19.49 -1.17
C LEU A 47 8.62 -20.63 -0.40
N ARG A 48 8.19 -20.88 0.84
CA ARG A 48 8.69 -22.00 1.65
C ARG A 48 8.46 -23.36 0.99
N GLN A 49 7.26 -23.60 0.46
CA GLN A 49 6.99 -24.83 -0.30
C GLN A 49 7.92 -24.97 -1.52
N SER A 50 8.21 -23.86 -2.20
CA SER A 50 9.10 -23.88 -3.36
C SER A 50 10.57 -24.10 -2.99
N GLU A 51 10.98 -23.67 -1.81
CA GLU A 51 12.32 -23.92 -1.25
C GLU A 51 12.56 -25.43 -1.05
N ASP A 52 11.56 -26.17 -0.56
CA ASP A 52 11.65 -27.63 -0.40
C ASP A 52 11.89 -28.35 -1.75
N PHE A 53 11.30 -27.84 -2.84
CA PHE A 53 11.49 -28.39 -4.19
C PHE A 53 12.74 -27.87 -4.91
N LEU A 54 13.33 -26.78 -4.42
CA LEU A 54 14.54 -26.17 -4.97
C LEU A 54 15.73 -27.14 -4.91
N ILE A 55 15.81 -27.96 -3.86
CA ILE A 55 16.83 -29.02 -3.70
C ILE A 55 16.81 -30.00 -4.88
N ASN A 56 15.63 -30.21 -5.48
CA ASN A 56 15.43 -31.08 -6.64
C ASN A 56 15.50 -30.32 -7.98
N GLY A 57 15.86 -29.03 -7.96
CA GLY A 57 15.94 -28.18 -9.16
C GLY A 57 14.58 -27.79 -9.75
N ILE A 58 13.47 -28.02 -9.04
CA ILE A 58 12.11 -27.70 -9.51
C ILE A 58 11.71 -26.33 -8.96
N PHE A 59 11.57 -25.36 -9.85
CA PHE A 59 11.09 -24.01 -9.50
C PHE A 59 9.60 -23.87 -9.82
N GLN A 60 8.76 -23.65 -8.80
CA GLN A 60 7.30 -23.60 -8.96
C GLN A 60 6.71 -22.18 -8.95
N ILE A 61 7.54 -21.15 -8.76
CA ILE A 61 7.10 -19.75 -8.70
C ILE A 61 7.40 -19.05 -10.02
N ASN A 62 6.47 -18.26 -10.52
CA ASN A 62 6.76 -17.33 -11.59
C ASN A 62 7.31 -16.03 -11.00
N PHE A 63 8.55 -15.68 -11.34
CA PHE A 63 9.21 -14.48 -10.83
C PHE A 63 8.51 -13.18 -11.25
N ALA A 64 7.95 -13.11 -12.46
CA ALA A 64 7.22 -11.93 -12.91
C ALA A 64 5.97 -11.70 -12.05
N GLU A 65 5.18 -12.76 -11.81
CA GLU A 65 4.00 -12.69 -10.95
C GLU A 65 4.39 -12.36 -9.49
N ALA A 66 5.50 -12.92 -8.99
CA ALA A 66 6.00 -12.61 -7.65
C ALA A 66 6.43 -11.14 -7.52
N ALA A 67 7.14 -10.61 -8.51
CA ALA A 67 7.55 -9.21 -8.54
C ALA A 67 6.33 -8.27 -8.59
N LEU A 68 5.35 -8.57 -9.45
CA LEU A 68 4.11 -7.79 -9.55
C LEU A 68 3.33 -7.81 -8.23
N LEU A 69 3.23 -8.98 -7.58
CA LEU A 69 2.58 -9.09 -6.27
C LEU A 69 3.26 -8.22 -5.20
N LEU A 70 4.60 -8.26 -5.14
CA LEU A 70 5.38 -7.49 -4.17
C LEU A 70 5.26 -5.98 -4.42
N GLN A 71 5.37 -5.56 -5.68
CA GLN A 71 5.17 -4.17 -6.08
C GLN A 71 3.79 -3.67 -5.67
N SER A 72 2.75 -4.43 -6.03
CA SER A 72 1.37 -4.06 -5.68
C SER A 72 1.13 -4.04 -4.17
N SER A 73 1.77 -4.93 -3.43
CA SER A 73 1.70 -4.97 -1.96
C SER A 73 2.38 -3.76 -1.32
N ALA A 74 3.57 -3.38 -1.81
CA ALA A 74 4.28 -2.19 -1.35
C ALA A 74 3.46 -0.92 -1.59
N PHE A 75 2.82 -0.81 -2.75
CA PHE A 75 1.94 0.32 -3.05
C PHE A 75 0.76 0.45 -2.06
N ILE A 76 0.09 -0.67 -1.74
CA ILE A 76 -0.99 -0.65 -0.72
C ILE A 76 -0.44 -0.23 0.64
N TYR A 77 0.71 -0.76 1.04
CA TYR A 77 1.33 -0.40 2.31
C TYR A 77 1.57 1.10 2.41
N CYS A 78 2.12 1.73 1.38
CA CYS A 78 2.26 3.19 1.31
C CYS A 78 0.91 3.90 1.47
N LYS A 79 -0.13 3.44 0.78
CA LYS A 79 -1.49 4.02 0.90
C LYS A 79 -2.08 3.88 2.29
N LYS A 80 -1.80 2.79 3.01
CA LYS A 80 -2.22 2.64 4.40
C LYS A 80 -1.52 3.63 5.32
N VAL A 81 -0.24 3.90 5.10
CA VAL A 81 0.51 4.93 5.85
C VAL A 81 -0.10 6.32 5.58
N ASP A 82 -0.43 6.64 4.33
CA ASP A 82 -1.12 7.89 3.98
C ASP A 82 -2.46 8.02 4.74
N LEU A 83 -3.29 6.98 4.73
CA LEU A 83 -4.57 6.97 5.45
C LEU A 83 -4.41 7.10 6.98
N LEU A 84 -3.37 6.47 7.54
CA LEU A 84 -3.08 6.58 8.97
C LEU A 84 -2.69 8.01 9.33
N TRP A 85 -1.84 8.63 8.51
CA TRP A 85 -1.42 10.02 8.66
C TRP A 85 -2.62 10.97 8.62
N ASP A 86 -3.52 10.80 7.65
CA ASP A 86 -4.75 11.59 7.55
C ASP A 86 -5.63 11.42 8.80
N SER A 87 -5.75 10.19 9.31
CA SER A 87 -6.53 9.91 10.52
C SER A 87 -5.96 10.61 11.75
N ILE A 88 -4.63 10.61 11.91
CA ILE A 88 -3.93 11.31 12.99
C ILE A 88 -4.15 12.82 12.87
N ASN A 89 -3.98 13.39 11.67
CA ASN A 89 -4.20 14.82 11.46
C ASN A 89 -5.64 15.23 11.76
N GLN A 90 -6.63 14.42 11.35
CA GLN A 90 -8.04 14.67 11.70
C GLN A 90 -8.31 14.55 13.20
N CYS A 91 -7.65 13.62 13.89
CA CYS A 91 -7.72 13.51 15.35
C CYS A 91 -7.15 14.77 16.00
N GLN A 92 -5.96 15.21 15.59
CA GLN A 92 -5.33 16.41 16.12
C GLN A 92 -6.16 17.67 15.86
N LYS A 93 -6.72 17.85 14.66
CA LYS A 93 -7.64 18.95 14.33
C LYS A 93 -8.86 18.95 15.25
N ARG A 94 -9.43 17.77 15.55
CA ARG A 94 -10.57 17.63 16.48
C ARG A 94 -10.20 17.96 17.92
N MET A 95 -9.01 17.55 18.38
CA MET A 95 -8.52 17.89 19.72
C MET A 95 -8.34 19.40 19.88
N ILE A 96 -7.69 20.04 18.91
CA ILE A 96 -7.47 21.49 18.91
C ILE A 96 -8.80 22.25 18.87
N ALA A 97 -9.76 21.80 18.05
CA ALA A 97 -11.07 22.44 17.97
C ALA A 97 -11.92 22.28 19.25
N PHE A 98 -11.62 21.27 20.07
CA PHE A 98 -12.29 21.04 21.35
C PHE A 98 -11.80 21.98 22.45
N ASP A 99 -10.53 22.40 22.42
CA ASP A 99 -9.97 23.44 23.29
C ASP A 99 -10.20 24.84 22.67
N SER A 100 -11.18 25.60 23.18
CA SER A 100 -11.57 26.88 22.56
C SER A 100 -10.53 28.01 22.67
N GLU A 101 -10.45 28.82 21.61
CA GLU A 101 -9.75 30.10 21.38
C GLU A 101 -8.23 30.21 21.58
N GLU A 102 -7.60 29.53 22.53
CA GLU A 102 -6.14 29.66 22.73
C GLU A 102 -5.30 28.95 21.64
N ASN A 103 -5.86 27.99 20.91
CA ASN A 103 -5.11 27.13 19.99
C ASN A 103 -5.22 27.50 18.49
N LYS A 104 -5.72 28.69 18.14
CA LYS A 104 -5.73 29.17 16.73
C LYS A 104 -4.33 29.18 16.10
N VAL A 105 -3.30 29.45 16.90
CA VAL A 105 -1.90 29.45 16.45
C VAL A 105 -1.41 28.02 16.12
N GLU A 106 -1.81 27.01 16.89
CA GLU A 106 -1.48 25.61 16.57
C GLU A 106 -2.20 25.14 15.31
N LEU A 107 -3.47 25.54 15.12
CA LEU A 107 -4.22 25.19 13.92
C LEU A 107 -3.55 25.75 12.65
N LEU A 108 -3.14 27.02 12.67
CA LEU A 108 -2.41 27.65 11.57
C LEU A 108 -1.06 26.97 11.29
N ARG A 109 -0.31 26.58 12.34
CA ARG A 109 0.96 25.85 12.19
C ARG A 109 0.75 24.47 11.56
N LEU A 110 -0.36 23.80 11.84
CA LEU A 110 -0.70 22.53 11.20
C LEU A 110 -1.05 22.72 9.72
N GLU A 111 -1.83 23.75 9.39
CA GLU A 111 -2.16 24.07 7.99
C GLU A 111 -0.91 24.43 7.17
N GLU A 112 0.05 25.15 7.75
CA GLU A 112 1.33 25.45 7.12
C GLU A 112 2.19 24.18 6.90
N ARG A 113 2.22 23.26 7.88
CA ARG A 113 2.88 21.96 7.72
C ARG A 113 2.24 21.13 6.61
N GLU A 114 0.91 21.07 6.58
CA GLU A 114 0.15 20.34 5.57
C GLU A 114 0.40 20.92 4.17
N LYS A 115 0.42 22.25 4.03
CA LYS A 115 0.83 22.92 2.77
C LYS A 115 2.25 22.59 2.36
N SER A 116 3.22 22.70 3.26
CA SER A 116 4.63 22.42 2.95
C SER A 116 4.84 20.97 2.50
N ILE A 117 4.16 20.02 3.13
CA ILE A 117 4.22 18.60 2.77
C ILE A 117 3.56 18.37 1.41
N ASN A 118 2.39 18.94 1.16
CA ASN A 118 1.69 18.81 -0.12
C ASN A 118 2.46 19.45 -1.28
N GLU A 119 3.11 20.60 -1.06
CA GLU A 119 3.98 21.24 -2.06
C GLU A 119 5.22 20.40 -2.37
N LYS A 120 5.85 19.82 -1.34
CA LYS A 120 6.99 18.90 -1.53
C LYS A 120 6.58 17.60 -2.20
N GLY A 121 5.41 17.05 -1.88
CA GLY A 121 4.84 15.87 -2.52
C GLY A 121 4.57 16.09 -4.01
N ARG A 122 4.05 17.28 -4.37
CA ARG A 122 3.78 17.68 -5.76
C ARG A 122 5.02 17.86 -6.64
N LEU A 123 6.17 18.18 -6.03
CA LEU A 123 7.44 18.32 -6.73
C LEU A 123 8.15 16.98 -6.96
N LEU A 124 7.72 15.92 -6.27
CA LEU A 124 8.27 14.57 -6.33
C LEU A 124 7.39 13.59 -7.10
N SER A 125 6.17 14.00 -7.47
CA SER A 125 5.18 13.27 -8.27
C SER A 125 5.18 13.71 -9.72
#